data_AF-A0A1M5AJE9-F1
#
_entry.id   AF-A0A1M5AJE9-F1
#
_cell.length_a   1.000
_cell.length_b   1.000
_cell.length_c   1.000
_cell.angle_alpha   90.00
_cell.angle_beta   90.00
_cell.angle_gamma   90.00
#
_symmetry.space_group_name_H-M   'P 1'
#
loop_
_entity.id
_entity.type
_entity.pdbx_description
1 polymer ?
#
loop_
_entity_poly.entity_id
_entity_poly.type
_entity_poly.pdbx_seq_one_letter_code
_entity_poly.pdbx_strand_id
1 'polypeptide(L)'
;MLQRAIEIANKAHEGQVDKAGQPYIEHPLRVMNMGDTDEEKILGALHDVIEDSDWTFEKLLEEGFSIEIVEALRCLTKLSKDEPYERFIKRIKKNPLAVKVKINDLTDNMDIRRLAYISEKDVKRLRKYLKAYKQLLGESTYSIDACRVDHPNAYKPWTQEEDDRLEQLFCEGKTANQLSEIFGRKRGAINSRIKKLELEEKYR
;
A
#
# COMPACT_ATOMS: atom_id res chain seq x y z
N MET A 1 12.66 1.11 28.67
CA MET A 1 12.98 1.27 27.24
C MET A 1 12.00 2.16 26.49
N LEU A 2 10.68 2.05 26.68
CA LEU A 2 9.70 2.90 25.99
C LEU A 2 9.96 4.41 26.15
N GLN A 3 10.20 4.88 27.38
CA GLN A 3 10.55 6.28 27.63
C GLN A 3 11.76 6.75 26.80
N ARG A 4 12.79 5.89 26.70
CA ARG A 4 13.99 6.19 25.91
C ARG A 4 13.68 6.29 24.41
N ALA A 5 12.83 5.41 23.90
CA ALA A 5 12.36 5.45 22.51
C ALA A 5 11.64 6.77 22.19
N ILE A 6 10.77 7.23 23.10
CA ILE A 6 10.05 8.50 22.97
C ILE A 6 11.04 9.69 22.95
N GLU A 7 12.03 9.70 23.84
CA GLU A 7 13.06 10.76 23.85
C GLU A 7 13.87 10.81 22.56
N ILE A 8 14.23 9.65 22.02
CA ILE A 8 14.95 9.53 20.75
C ILE A 8 14.08 10.07 19.60
N ALA A 9 12.82 9.65 19.52
CA ALA A 9 11.88 10.10 18.51
C ALA A 9 11.65 11.62 18.56
N ASN A 10 11.45 12.17 19.77
CA ASN A 10 11.28 13.62 19.97
C ASN A 10 12.46 14.42 19.43
N LYS A 11 13.70 13.95 19.70
CA LYS A 11 14.92 14.60 19.21
C LYS A 11 15.11 14.43 17.71
N ALA A 12 14.85 13.23 17.19
CA ALA A 12 15.02 12.92 15.76
C ALA A 12 14.10 13.77 14.87
N HIS A 13 12.88 14.05 15.34
CA HIS A 13 11.86 14.80 14.61
C HIS A 13 11.71 16.25 15.10
N GLU A 14 12.69 16.78 15.84
CA GLU A 14 12.65 18.16 16.34
C GLU A 14 12.63 19.16 15.17
N GLY A 15 11.65 20.07 15.16
CA GLY A 15 11.45 21.05 14.09
C GLY A 15 10.85 20.48 12.80
N GLN A 16 10.63 19.17 12.69
CA GLN A 16 9.95 18.56 11.53
C GLN A 16 8.45 18.81 11.61
N VAL A 17 7.84 19.15 10.48
CA VAL A 17 6.39 19.34 10.35
C VAL A 17 5.79 18.35 9.36
N ASP A 18 4.55 17.95 9.62
CA ASP A 18 3.77 17.12 8.71
C ASP A 18 3.18 17.94 7.54
N LYS A 19 2.42 17.26 6.67
CA LYS A 19 1.80 17.90 5.49
C LYS A 19 0.71 18.91 5.83
N ALA A 20 0.20 18.88 7.06
CA ALA A 20 -0.77 19.83 7.59
C ALA A 20 -0.10 20.94 8.42
N GLY A 21 1.23 20.96 8.50
CA GLY A 21 2.00 21.94 9.26
C GLY A 21 2.03 21.69 10.77
N GLN A 22 1.58 20.52 11.24
CA GLN A 22 1.66 20.13 12.65
C GLN A 22 3.01 19.48 12.97
N PRO A 23 3.47 19.47 14.24
CA PRO A 23 4.71 18.78 14.62
C PRO A 23 4.68 17.30 14.20
N TYR A 24 5.69 16.85 13.47
CA TYR A 24 5.70 15.49 12.91
C TYR A 24 5.66 14.41 13.99
N ILE A 25 6.28 14.69 15.15
CA ILE A 25 6.35 13.80 16.31
C ILE A 25 5.00 13.25 16.76
N GLU A 26 3.90 13.96 16.50
CA GLU A 26 2.57 13.45 16.81
C GLU A 26 2.23 12.15 16.06
N HIS A 27 2.79 11.94 14.85
CA HIS A 27 2.60 10.70 14.09
C HIS A 27 3.23 9.49 14.78
N PRO A 28 4.55 9.44 15.06
CA PRO A 28 5.13 8.34 15.83
C PRO A 28 4.42 8.08 17.16
N LEU A 29 3.97 9.12 17.86
CA LEU A 29 3.22 8.96 19.12
C LEU A 29 1.84 8.34 18.93
N ARG A 30 1.09 8.70 17.87
CA ARG A 30 -0.19 8.04 17.56
C ARG A 30 0.02 6.58 17.15
N VAL A 31 1.05 6.28 16.35
CA VAL A 31 1.40 4.91 15.95
C VAL A 31 1.79 4.08 17.18
N MET A 32 2.60 4.63 18.08
CA MET A 32 2.93 4.04 19.37
C MET A 32 1.67 3.75 20.19
N ASN A 33 0.77 4.71 20.34
CA ASN A 33 -0.43 4.57 21.18
C ASN A 33 -1.43 3.52 20.65
N MET A 34 -1.32 3.11 19.38
CA MET A 34 -2.09 2.00 18.82
C MET A 34 -1.46 0.61 19.09
N GLY A 35 -0.26 0.55 19.66
CA GLY A 35 0.40 -0.71 20.02
C GLY A 35 -0.13 -1.31 21.31
N ASP A 36 -0.28 -2.64 21.34
CA ASP A 36 -0.80 -3.38 22.48
C ASP A 36 0.30 -3.72 23.50
N THR A 37 1.51 -4.01 23.02
CA THR A 37 2.67 -4.39 23.85
C THR A 37 3.72 -3.27 23.93
N ASP A 38 4.64 -3.38 24.90
CA ASP A 38 5.75 -2.42 25.03
C ASP A 38 6.68 -2.45 23.81
N GLU A 39 6.91 -3.61 23.21
CA GLU A 39 7.69 -3.76 21.98
C GLU A 39 7.02 -3.06 20.81
N GLU A 40 5.71 -3.24 20.62
CA GLU A 40 4.95 -2.56 19.58
C GLU A 40 4.98 -1.04 19.77
N LYS A 41 4.87 -0.57 21.01
CA LYS A 41 4.96 0.86 21.36
C LYS A 41 6.36 1.43 21.07
N ILE A 42 7.41 0.73 21.49
CA ILE A 42 8.80 1.12 21.22
C ILE A 42 9.03 1.23 19.70
N LEU A 43 8.60 0.23 18.95
CA LEU A 43 8.72 0.22 17.49
C LEU A 43 7.90 1.35 16.86
N GLY A 44 6.68 1.58 17.32
CA GLY A 44 5.83 2.67 16.84
C GLY A 44 6.46 4.04 17.06
N ALA A 45 7.11 4.27 18.20
CA ALA A 45 7.85 5.50 18.46
C ALA A 45 9.08 5.66 17.54
N LEU A 46 9.75 4.56 17.18
CA LEU A 46 11.03 4.58 16.44
C LEU A 46 10.91 4.34 14.94
N HIS A 47 9.72 4.02 14.40
CA HIS A 47 9.60 3.43 13.06
C HIS A 47 10.13 4.31 11.92
N ASP A 48 10.08 5.64 12.07
CA ASP A 48 10.59 6.60 11.09
C ASP A 48 11.95 7.21 11.48
N VAL A 49 12.45 6.95 12.70
CA VAL A 49 13.65 7.59 13.23
C VAL A 49 14.88 7.33 12.35
N ILE A 50 15.01 6.11 11.82
CA ILE A 50 16.14 5.74 10.96
C ILE A 50 16.01 6.35 9.55
N GLU A 51 14.78 6.55 9.05
CA GLU A 51 14.57 7.12 7.70
C GLU A 51 14.78 8.64 7.69
N ASP A 52 14.44 9.32 8.79
CA ASP A 52 14.32 10.78 8.85
C ASP A 52 15.40 11.48 9.69
N SER A 53 16.40 10.75 10.22
CA SER A 53 17.45 11.34 11.05
C SER A 53 18.81 10.63 10.93
N ASP A 54 19.83 11.12 11.67
CA ASP A 54 21.18 10.55 11.72
C ASP A 54 21.32 9.33 12.66
N TRP A 55 20.19 8.79 13.14
CA TRP A 55 20.18 7.57 13.93
C TRP A 55 20.46 6.34 13.07
N THR A 56 21.17 5.38 13.64
CA THR A 56 21.47 4.11 12.98
C THR A 56 21.04 2.94 13.86
N PHE A 57 20.87 1.77 13.26
CA PHE A 57 20.54 0.55 14.00
C PHE A 57 21.61 0.22 15.06
N GLU A 58 22.87 0.51 14.77
CA GLU A 58 24.01 0.29 15.65
C GLU A 58 23.93 1.20 16.88
N LYS A 59 23.60 2.49 16.70
CA LYS A 59 23.35 3.42 17.82
C LYS A 59 22.19 2.94 18.70
N LEU A 60 21.13 2.37 18.12
CA LEU A 60 20.03 1.80 18.90
C LEU A 60 20.48 0.58 19.73
N LEU A 61 21.35 -0.28 19.19
CA LEU A 61 21.92 -1.38 19.97
C LEU A 61 22.79 -0.86 21.14
N GLU A 62 23.59 0.17 20.91
CA GLU A 62 24.41 0.83 21.95
C GLU A 62 23.57 1.46 23.07
N GLU A 63 22.39 1.99 22.73
CA GLU A 63 21.40 2.51 23.68
C GLU A 63 20.67 1.41 24.48
N GLY A 64 20.95 0.13 24.20
CA GLY A 64 20.40 -1.01 24.94
C GLY A 64 19.06 -1.52 24.41
N PHE A 65 18.65 -1.16 23.20
CA PHE A 65 17.50 -1.80 22.54
C PHE A 65 17.84 -3.25 22.18
N SER A 66 16.87 -4.15 22.38
CA SER A 66 17.08 -5.57 22.07
C SER A 66 17.27 -5.80 20.58
N ILE A 67 17.98 -6.88 20.24
CA ILE A 67 18.19 -7.30 18.85
C ILE A 67 16.84 -7.50 18.14
N GLU A 68 15.83 -8.01 18.84
CA GLU A 68 14.48 -8.22 18.29
C GLU A 68 13.82 -6.90 17.85
N ILE A 69 13.91 -5.83 18.65
CA ILE A 69 13.41 -4.50 18.30
C ILE A 69 14.16 -3.97 17.08
N VAL A 70 15.49 -4.09 17.06
CA VAL A 70 16.31 -3.56 15.96
C VAL A 70 16.04 -4.31 14.66
N GLU A 71 15.88 -5.64 14.69
CA GLU A 71 15.52 -6.43 13.50
C GLU A 71 14.10 -6.13 12.99
N ALA A 72 13.15 -5.87 13.90
CA ALA A 72 11.83 -5.40 13.50
C ALA A 72 11.88 -4.00 12.86
N LEU A 73 12.68 -3.07 13.41
CA LEU A 73 12.91 -1.75 12.79
C LEU A 73 13.56 -1.86 11.42
N ARG A 74 14.56 -2.75 11.23
CA ARG A 74 15.16 -3.01 9.90
C ARG A 74 14.11 -3.48 8.89
N CYS A 75 13.08 -4.19 9.34
CA CYS A 75 11.97 -4.57 8.47
C CYS A 75 11.06 -3.37 8.13
N LEU A 76 10.85 -2.45 9.07
CA LEU A 76 10.03 -1.24 8.95
C LEU A 76 10.73 -0.09 8.21
N THR A 77 12.05 -0.14 8.07
CA THR A 77 12.85 0.87 7.36
C THR A 77 13.09 0.43 5.91
N LYS A 78 12.94 1.36 4.96
CA LYS A 78 13.37 1.15 3.57
C LYS A 78 14.89 1.19 3.47
N LEU A 79 15.44 0.24 2.72
CA LEU A 79 16.90 0.13 2.58
C LEU A 79 17.48 1.08 1.52
N SER A 80 16.63 1.60 0.63
CA SER A 80 17.00 2.60 -0.36
C SER A 80 15.77 3.36 -0.87
N LYS A 81 16.02 4.54 -1.46
CA LYS A 81 14.96 5.37 -2.07
C LYS A 81 14.25 4.66 -3.22
N ASP A 82 14.97 3.77 -3.91
CA ASP A 82 14.48 3.03 -5.09
C ASP A 82 13.91 1.65 -4.73
N GLU A 83 13.83 1.29 -3.45
CA GLU A 83 13.28 0.00 -3.05
C GLU A 83 11.81 -0.14 -3.51
N PRO A 84 11.49 -1.17 -4.34
CA PRO A 84 10.12 -1.40 -4.75
C PRO A 84 9.22 -1.68 -3.55
N TYR A 85 8.07 -1.03 -3.49
CA TYR A 85 7.20 -1.10 -2.33
C TYR A 85 6.70 -2.53 -2.05
N GLU A 86 6.46 -3.34 -3.09
CA GLU A 86 6.11 -4.75 -2.93
C GLU A 86 7.21 -5.56 -2.22
N ARG A 87 8.49 -5.24 -2.47
CA ARG A 87 9.63 -5.88 -1.80
C ARG A 87 9.67 -5.49 -0.33
N PHE A 88 9.45 -4.21 -0.04
CA PHE A 88 9.36 -3.69 1.31
C PHE A 88 8.25 -4.39 2.13
N ILE A 89 7.02 -4.46 1.60
CA ILE A 89 5.90 -5.16 2.26
C ILE A 89 6.21 -6.67 2.44
N LYS A 90 6.87 -7.32 1.47
CA LYS A 90 7.29 -8.72 1.62
C LYS A 90 8.32 -8.92 2.74
N ARG A 91 9.20 -7.95 3.00
CA ARG A 91 10.14 -8.00 4.14
C ARG A 91 9.38 -7.87 5.46
N ILE A 92 8.50 -6.88 5.57
CA ILE A 92 7.67 -6.66 6.77
C ILE A 92 6.91 -7.92 7.17
N LYS A 93 6.30 -8.63 6.20
CA LYS A 93 5.56 -9.87 6.43
C LYS A 93 6.33 -10.98 7.15
N LYS A 94 7.67 -10.94 7.14
CA LYS A 94 8.49 -11.97 7.79
C LYS A 94 8.65 -11.75 9.29
N ASN A 95 8.27 -10.58 9.81
CA ASN A 95 8.39 -10.24 11.22
C ASN A 95 7.03 -9.81 11.79
N PRO A 96 6.42 -10.59 12.70
CA PRO A 96 5.10 -10.29 13.26
C PRO A 96 4.97 -8.92 13.93
N LEU A 97 6.00 -8.48 14.67
CA LEU A 97 6.01 -7.16 15.31
C LEU A 97 6.02 -6.04 14.26
N ALA A 98 6.84 -6.18 13.21
CA ALA A 98 6.86 -5.22 12.11
C ALA A 98 5.50 -5.16 11.38
N VAL A 99 4.80 -6.30 11.23
CA VAL A 99 3.45 -6.32 10.63
C VAL A 99 2.48 -5.48 11.46
N LYS A 100 2.45 -5.67 12.79
CA LYS A 100 1.56 -4.95 13.71
C LYS A 100 1.80 -3.44 13.66
N VAL A 101 3.06 -3.03 13.77
CA VAL A 101 3.43 -1.61 13.73
C VAL A 101 3.15 -1.00 12.37
N LYS A 102 3.37 -1.74 11.26
CA LYS A 102 3.05 -1.23 9.93
C LYS A 102 1.55 -1.06 9.70
N ILE A 103 0.72 -1.93 10.30
CA ILE A 103 -0.74 -1.79 10.29
C ILE A 103 -1.15 -0.50 11.03
N ASN A 104 -0.53 -0.22 12.17
CA ASN A 104 -0.77 1.01 12.94
C ASN A 104 -0.36 2.26 12.15
N ASP A 105 0.85 2.27 11.58
CA ASP A 105 1.33 3.34 10.69
C ASP A 105 0.34 3.58 9.53
N LEU A 106 -0.01 2.54 8.79
CA LEU A 106 -0.96 2.63 7.67
C LEU A 106 -2.33 3.14 8.15
N THR A 107 -2.76 2.78 9.34
CA THR A 107 -4.03 3.25 9.93
C THR A 107 -4.00 4.75 10.19
N ASP A 108 -2.95 5.28 10.84
CA ASP A 108 -2.78 6.73 11.04
C ASP A 108 -2.71 7.47 9.71
N ASN A 109 -1.93 6.94 8.77
CA ASN A 109 -1.71 7.53 7.45
C ASN A 109 -2.95 7.51 6.54
N MET A 110 -3.92 6.65 6.81
CA MET A 110 -5.20 6.58 6.09
C MET A 110 -6.32 7.37 6.78
N ASP A 111 -6.06 8.05 7.90
CA ASP A 111 -7.06 8.91 8.54
C ASP A 111 -7.27 10.21 7.75
N ILE A 112 -8.19 10.15 6.79
CA ILE A 112 -8.55 11.28 5.94
C ILE A 112 -9.20 12.45 6.70
N ARG A 113 -9.68 12.25 7.94
CA ARG A 113 -10.32 13.31 8.74
C ARG A 113 -9.34 14.42 9.13
N ARG A 114 -8.03 14.15 9.04
CA ARG A 114 -6.94 15.10 9.31
C ARG A 114 -6.59 15.97 8.10
N LEU A 115 -7.13 15.67 6.91
CA LEU A 115 -6.84 16.41 5.69
C LEU A 115 -7.94 17.44 5.42
N ALA A 116 -7.55 18.69 5.18
CA ALA A 116 -8.49 19.74 4.76
C ALA A 116 -8.99 19.52 3.32
N TYR A 117 -8.19 18.86 2.48
CA TYR A 117 -8.48 18.58 1.08
C TYR A 117 -7.77 17.28 0.64
N ILE A 118 -8.43 16.48 -0.20
CA ILE A 118 -7.89 15.23 -0.76
C ILE A 118 -7.57 15.45 -2.24
N SER A 119 -6.29 15.38 -2.59
CA SER A 119 -5.84 15.48 -3.98
C SER A 119 -5.83 14.11 -4.69
N GLU A 120 -5.71 14.11 -6.02
CA GLU A 120 -5.47 12.89 -6.80
C GLU A 120 -4.20 12.13 -6.39
N LYS A 121 -3.17 12.85 -5.90
CA LYS A 121 -1.96 12.23 -5.36
C LYS A 121 -2.27 11.48 -4.06
N ASP A 122 -3.15 12.02 -3.22
CA ASP A 122 -3.60 11.37 -1.99
C ASP A 122 -4.44 10.14 -2.29
N VAL A 123 -5.37 10.22 -3.24
CA VAL A 123 -6.17 9.05 -3.66
C VAL A 123 -5.27 7.92 -4.14
N LYS A 124 -4.26 8.20 -4.98
CA LYS A 124 -3.29 7.20 -5.44
C LYS A 124 -2.50 6.59 -4.28
N ARG A 125 -2.05 7.42 -3.33
CA ARG A 125 -1.34 6.98 -2.12
C ARG A 125 -2.23 6.11 -1.22
N LEU A 126 -3.47 6.52 -0.97
CA LEU A 126 -4.44 5.79 -0.14
C LEU A 126 -4.79 4.42 -0.74
N ARG A 127 -4.97 4.34 -2.06
CA ARG A 127 -5.15 3.04 -2.75
C ARG A 127 -3.95 2.11 -2.54
N LYS A 128 -2.73 2.65 -2.62
CA LYS A 128 -1.50 1.90 -2.35
C LYS A 128 -1.43 1.42 -0.90
N TYR A 129 -1.79 2.27 0.05
CA TYR A 129 -1.78 1.98 1.49
C TYR A 129 -2.84 0.94 1.86
N LEU A 130 -4.06 1.08 1.37
CA LEU A 130 -5.14 0.11 1.59
C LEU A 130 -4.76 -1.28 1.06
N LYS A 131 -4.14 -1.35 -0.12
CA LYS A 131 -3.65 -2.62 -0.68
C LYS A 131 -2.63 -3.27 0.25
N ALA A 132 -1.65 -2.52 0.75
CA ALA A 132 -0.66 -3.04 1.69
C ALA A 132 -1.29 -3.47 3.02
N TYR A 133 -2.20 -2.67 3.56
CA TYR A 133 -2.93 -2.96 4.79
C TYR A 133 -3.69 -4.29 4.69
N LYS A 134 -4.51 -4.47 3.65
CA LYS A 134 -5.24 -5.72 3.39
C LYS A 134 -4.30 -6.89 3.18
N GLN A 135 -3.21 -6.68 2.44
CA GLN A 135 -2.19 -7.70 2.22
C GLN A 135 -1.51 -8.13 3.54
N LEU A 136 -1.29 -7.22 4.49
CA LEU A 136 -0.69 -7.52 5.79
C LEU A 136 -1.67 -8.24 6.74
N LEU A 137 -2.96 -7.94 6.66
CA LEU A 137 -4.02 -8.69 7.36
C LEU A 137 -4.30 -10.09 6.77
N GLY A 138 -3.70 -10.43 5.63
CA GLY A 138 -4.00 -11.67 4.92
C GLY A 138 -5.35 -11.66 4.20
N GLU A 139 -5.99 -10.49 4.09
CA GLU A 139 -7.24 -10.32 3.37
C GLU A 139 -7.03 -10.25 1.85
N SER A 140 -8.08 -10.58 1.10
CA SER A 140 -8.08 -10.37 -0.34
C SER A 140 -7.94 -8.88 -0.65
N THR A 141 -6.90 -8.53 -1.41
CA THR A 141 -6.74 -7.18 -2.00
C THR A 141 -7.64 -6.98 -3.22
N TYR A 142 -8.42 -8.00 -3.57
CA TYR A 142 -9.24 -8.05 -4.76
C TYR A 142 -10.70 -8.26 -4.37
N SER A 143 -11.58 -7.37 -4.85
CA SER A 143 -13.03 -7.52 -4.73
C SER A 143 -13.65 -7.52 -6.12
N ILE A 144 -14.37 -8.60 -6.44
CA ILE A 144 -15.14 -8.72 -7.68
C ILE A 144 -16.21 -7.62 -7.70
N ASP A 145 -16.90 -7.41 -6.58
CA ASP A 145 -17.97 -6.43 -6.49
C ASP A 145 -17.45 -5.00 -6.65
N ALA A 146 -16.30 -4.68 -6.06
CA ALA A 146 -15.64 -3.39 -6.30
C ALA A 146 -15.25 -3.23 -7.78
N CYS A 147 -14.77 -4.30 -8.43
CA CYS A 147 -14.47 -4.25 -9.86
C CYS A 147 -15.73 -4.10 -10.72
N ARG A 148 -16.88 -4.55 -10.24
CA ARG A 148 -18.17 -4.44 -10.94
C ARG A 148 -18.77 -3.04 -10.89
N VAL A 149 -18.33 -2.19 -9.96
CA VAL A 149 -18.69 -0.76 -9.96
C VAL A 149 -18.23 -0.08 -11.25
N ASP A 150 -16.98 -0.29 -11.64
CA ASP A 150 -16.41 0.30 -12.86
C ASP A 150 -16.69 -0.57 -14.11
N HIS A 151 -16.82 -1.88 -13.93
CA HIS A 151 -16.97 -2.85 -15.01
C HIS A 151 -18.06 -3.88 -14.66
N PRO A 152 -19.34 -3.59 -14.93
CA PRO A 152 -20.48 -4.41 -14.49
C PRO A 152 -20.41 -5.89 -14.88
N ASN A 153 -19.67 -6.22 -15.95
CA ASN A 153 -19.48 -7.58 -16.45
C ASN A 153 -18.11 -8.18 -16.08
N ALA A 154 -17.39 -7.58 -15.14
CA ALA A 154 -16.16 -8.16 -14.60
C ALA A 154 -16.41 -9.58 -14.06
N TYR A 155 -15.58 -10.52 -14.54
CA TYR A 155 -15.59 -11.95 -14.18
C TYR A 155 -16.88 -12.71 -14.53
N LYS A 156 -17.84 -12.11 -15.24
CA LYS A 156 -18.95 -12.88 -15.83
C LYS A 156 -18.40 -13.79 -16.95
N PRO A 157 -18.95 -15.00 -17.16
CA PRO A 157 -18.63 -15.78 -18.35
C PRO A 157 -18.97 -14.96 -19.60
N TRP A 158 -18.29 -15.24 -20.72
CA TRP A 158 -18.68 -14.65 -22.00
C TRP A 158 -19.74 -15.52 -22.65
N THR A 159 -20.76 -14.89 -23.23
CA THR A 159 -21.74 -15.58 -24.08
C THR A 159 -21.25 -15.64 -25.53
N GLN A 160 -21.83 -16.53 -26.33
CA GLN A 160 -21.54 -16.57 -27.77
C GLN A 160 -21.91 -15.25 -28.44
N GLU A 161 -23.04 -14.64 -28.08
CA GLU A 161 -23.46 -13.33 -28.57
C GLU A 161 -22.45 -12.22 -28.26
N GLU A 162 -21.82 -12.25 -27.07
CA GLU A 162 -20.76 -11.32 -26.72
C GLU A 162 -19.48 -11.57 -27.54
N ASP A 163 -19.13 -12.84 -27.80
CA ASP A 163 -17.99 -13.21 -28.64
C ASP A 163 -18.21 -12.74 -30.09
N ASP A 164 -19.40 -12.98 -30.67
CA ASP A 164 -19.77 -12.54 -32.02
C ASP A 164 -19.75 -11.01 -32.14
N ARG A 165 -20.30 -10.32 -31.14
CA ARG A 165 -20.30 -8.85 -31.09
C ARG A 165 -18.90 -8.28 -30.92
N LEU A 166 -18.03 -8.96 -30.16
CA LEU A 166 -16.64 -8.55 -29.96
C LEU A 166 -15.86 -8.64 -31.28
N GLU A 167 -16.05 -9.73 -32.01
CA GLU A 167 -15.46 -9.95 -33.33
C GLU A 167 -15.90 -8.87 -34.33
N GLN A 168 -17.20 -8.58 -34.42
CA GLN A 168 -17.71 -7.51 -35.27
C GLN A 168 -17.06 -6.16 -34.95
N LEU A 169 -17.07 -5.75 -33.68
CA LEU A 169 -16.52 -4.46 -33.26
C LEU A 169 -14.99 -4.39 -33.43
N PHE A 170 -14.30 -5.52 -33.30
CA PHE A 170 -12.87 -5.61 -33.60
C PHE A 170 -12.59 -5.36 -35.09
N CYS A 171 -13.37 -5.96 -35.98
CA CYS A 171 -13.28 -5.75 -37.43
C CYS A 171 -13.65 -4.31 -37.83
N GLU A 172 -14.56 -3.66 -37.11
CA GLU A 172 -14.84 -2.22 -37.25
C GLU A 172 -13.70 -1.31 -36.76
N GLY A 173 -12.61 -1.88 -36.25
CA GLY A 173 -11.42 -1.16 -35.82
C GLY A 173 -11.54 -0.53 -34.43
N LYS A 174 -12.50 -0.95 -33.59
CA LYS A 174 -12.59 -0.47 -32.21
C LYS A 174 -11.35 -0.86 -31.41
N THR A 175 -10.85 0.10 -30.65
CA THR A 175 -9.71 -0.12 -29.75
C THR A 175 -10.11 -0.93 -28.52
N ALA A 176 -9.14 -1.58 -27.87
CA ALA A 176 -9.38 -2.32 -26.63
C ALA A 176 -9.98 -1.46 -25.50
N ASN A 177 -9.74 -0.14 -25.50
CA ASN A 177 -10.35 0.78 -24.55
C ASN A 177 -11.84 0.99 -24.85
N GLN A 178 -12.21 1.23 -26.12
CA GLN A 178 -13.62 1.36 -26.52
C GLN A 178 -14.40 0.07 -26.26
N LEU A 179 -13.79 -1.08 -26.56
CA LEU A 179 -14.37 -2.38 -26.26
C LEU A 179 -14.53 -2.59 -24.74
N SER A 180 -13.58 -2.13 -23.93
CA SER A 180 -13.68 -2.20 -22.46
C SER A 180 -14.92 -1.48 -21.94
N GLU A 181 -15.23 -0.29 -22.49
CA GLU A 181 -16.42 0.49 -22.14
C GLU A 181 -17.70 -0.19 -22.63
N ILE A 182 -17.74 -0.63 -23.90
CA ILE A 182 -18.93 -1.25 -24.52
C ILE A 182 -19.35 -2.53 -23.79
N PHE A 183 -18.38 -3.40 -23.48
CA PHE A 183 -18.67 -4.68 -22.82
C PHE A 183 -18.78 -4.53 -21.29
N GLY A 184 -18.45 -3.37 -20.73
CA GLY A 184 -18.38 -3.17 -19.28
C GLY A 184 -17.42 -4.17 -18.62
N ARG A 185 -16.29 -4.46 -19.29
CA ARG A 185 -15.26 -5.43 -18.87
C ARG A 185 -13.90 -4.74 -18.86
N LYS A 186 -12.98 -5.16 -17.99
CA LYS A 186 -11.60 -4.65 -17.99
C LYS A 186 -10.91 -4.89 -19.33
N ARG A 187 -10.07 -3.95 -19.78
CA ARG A 187 -9.23 -4.08 -20.99
C ARG A 187 -8.44 -5.39 -21.05
N GLY A 188 -7.92 -5.87 -19.92
CA GLY A 188 -7.23 -7.16 -19.87
C GLY A 188 -8.12 -8.34 -20.27
N ALA A 189 -9.39 -8.34 -19.84
CA ALA A 189 -10.35 -9.38 -20.21
C ALA A 189 -10.71 -9.32 -21.71
N ILE A 190 -10.82 -8.11 -22.28
CA ILE A 190 -10.99 -7.90 -23.73
C ILE A 190 -9.80 -8.49 -24.49
N ASN A 191 -8.58 -8.09 -24.14
CA ASN A 191 -7.37 -8.57 -24.82
C ASN A 191 -7.22 -10.09 -24.72
N SER A 192 -7.45 -10.67 -23.54
CA SER A 192 -7.44 -12.12 -23.37
C SER A 192 -8.49 -12.82 -24.22
N ARG A 193 -9.67 -12.23 -24.38
CA ARG A 193 -10.73 -12.80 -25.21
C ARG A 193 -10.43 -12.67 -26.71
N ILE A 194 -9.94 -11.52 -27.18
CA ILE A 194 -9.47 -11.32 -28.57
C ILE A 194 -8.43 -12.38 -28.93
N LYS A 195 -7.45 -12.61 -28.04
CA LYS A 195 -6.44 -13.65 -28.23
C LYS A 195 -7.06 -15.05 -28.28
N LYS A 196 -8.02 -15.35 -27.41
CA LYS A 196 -8.68 -16.66 -27.36
C LYS A 196 -9.52 -16.94 -28.62
N LEU A 197 -10.08 -15.92 -29.24
CA LEU A 197 -10.86 -16.01 -30.48
C LEU A 197 -10.00 -15.91 -31.75
N GLU A 198 -8.68 -15.70 -31.59
CA GLU A 198 -7.68 -15.60 -32.66
C GLU A 198 -8.00 -14.47 -33.66
N LEU A 199 -8.65 -13.39 -33.21
CA LEU A 199 -9.15 -12.34 -34.10
C LEU A 199 -8.03 -11.57 -34.82
N GLU A 200 -6.86 -11.44 -34.18
CA GLU A 200 -5.70 -10.83 -34.84
C GLU A 200 -5.22 -11.67 -36.02
N GLU A 201 -5.18 -13.00 -35.89
CA GLU A 201 -4.72 -13.90 -36.96
C GLU A 201 -5.75 -14.02 -38.09
N LYS A 202 -7.04 -13.90 -37.78
CA LYS A 202 -8.13 -13.99 -38.77
C LYS A 202 -8.29 -12.73 -39.62
N TYR A 203 -8.00 -11.55 -39.07
CA TYR A 203 -8.42 -10.27 -39.66
C TYR A 203 -7.32 -9.20 -39.77
N ARG A 204 -6.08 -9.48 -39.35
CA ARG A 204 -4.95 -8.55 -39.50
C ARG A 204 -3.75 -9.25 -40.14
#